data_AF-A0A2R6IW80-F1
#
_entry.id   AF-A0A2R6IW80-F1
#
_cell.length_a   1.000
_cell.length_b   1.000
_cell.length_c   1.000
_cell.angle_alpha   90.00
_cell.angle_beta   90.00
_cell.angle_gamma   90.00
#
_symmetry.space_group_name_H-M   'P 1'
#
loop_
_entity.id
_entity.type
_entity.pdbx_description
1 polymer ?
#
loop_
_entity_poly.entity_id
_entity_poly.type
_entity_poly.pdbx_seq_one_letter_code
_entity_poly.pdbx_strand_id
1 'polypeptide(L)'
;MLDRLLGRRRLKERIAELEGERDDAVARMEAEEQRRGEAARKRQAAEKRVNELETRVTELEDRLKRAESTAEPEPEFRRVETLRPGRREEVIARLNSVETDREGALSAFVADDGDVPAAVHEALGERSSLVRRAAPTLVYADDAGLVSCALAPPLDPEPFCEWGEGFRVEGSWFRPTGRSAFALARSDTFAVGVYEGDERVDLETVRTDVMDEHDKGGFSQARYERLRDGQIDDHVEESSTVLAGLPDDLDRVVLVGEHAIVGRLADYADVTDVSDATGAPETALDEAFAEFWTARLRLI
;
A
#
# COMPACT_ATOMS: atom_id res chain seq x y z
N MET A 1 -114.29 -13.31 -13.13
CA MET A 1 -114.62 -14.31 -12.08
C MET A 1 -114.03 -15.71 -12.35
N LEU A 2 -113.60 -16.04 -13.57
CA LEU A 2 -112.98 -17.34 -13.93
C LEU A 2 -111.52 -17.53 -13.44
N ASP A 3 -110.77 -16.46 -13.18
CA ASP A 3 -109.36 -16.55 -12.75
C ASP A 3 -109.18 -17.00 -11.27
N ARG A 4 -110.23 -16.96 -10.44
CA ARG A 4 -110.20 -17.42 -9.04
C ARG A 4 -110.43 -18.92 -8.87
N LEU A 5 -111.09 -19.58 -9.84
CA LEU A 5 -111.52 -20.99 -9.74
C LEU A 5 -110.50 -22.01 -10.28
N LEU A 6 -109.47 -21.57 -11.03
CA LEU A 6 -108.51 -22.47 -11.71
C LEU A 6 -107.04 -22.30 -11.27
N GLY A 7 -106.76 -21.70 -10.11
CA GLY A 7 -105.38 -21.58 -9.58
C GLY A 7 -104.42 -20.67 -10.35
N ARG A 8 -104.82 -20.17 -11.53
CA ARG A 8 -104.02 -19.32 -12.43
C ARG A 8 -103.62 -17.98 -11.81
N ARG A 9 -104.48 -17.38 -10.97
CA ARG A 9 -104.15 -16.17 -10.21
C ARG A 9 -103.02 -16.41 -9.19
N ARG A 10 -103.08 -17.53 -8.46
CA ARG A 10 -102.06 -17.92 -7.48
C ARG A 10 -100.71 -18.22 -8.15
N LEU A 11 -100.74 -18.82 -9.34
CA LEU A 11 -99.52 -19.04 -10.14
C LEU A 11 -98.93 -17.73 -10.67
N LYS A 12 -99.75 -16.78 -11.15
CA LYS A 12 -99.29 -15.45 -11.55
C LYS A 12 -98.70 -14.65 -10.38
N GLU A 13 -99.32 -14.71 -9.21
CA GLU A 13 -98.80 -14.11 -7.97
C GLU A 13 -97.45 -14.74 -7.59
N ARG A 14 -97.32 -16.07 -7.68
CA ARG A 14 -96.04 -16.77 -7.41
C ARG A 14 -94.97 -16.49 -8.46
N ILE A 15 -95.33 -16.35 -9.73
CA ILE A 15 -94.40 -15.97 -10.80
C ILE A 15 -93.89 -14.55 -10.54
N ALA A 16 -94.77 -13.59 -10.25
CA ALA A 16 -94.36 -12.22 -9.94
C ALA A 16 -93.47 -12.14 -8.69
N GLU A 17 -93.77 -12.94 -7.66
CA GLU A 17 -92.92 -13.08 -6.46
C GLU A 17 -91.54 -13.65 -6.80
N LEU A 18 -91.48 -14.74 -7.57
CA LEU A 18 -90.21 -15.37 -7.98
C LEU A 18 -89.41 -14.49 -8.95
N GLU A 19 -90.07 -13.73 -9.82
CA GLU A 19 -89.43 -12.75 -10.70
C GLU A 19 -88.82 -11.60 -9.87
N GLY A 20 -89.53 -11.10 -8.85
CA GLY A 20 -89.01 -10.12 -7.91
C GLY A 20 -87.83 -10.67 -7.09
N GLU A 21 -87.93 -11.89 -6.56
CA GLU A 21 -86.82 -12.55 -5.87
C GLU A 21 -85.60 -12.77 -6.78
N ARG A 22 -85.82 -13.10 -8.06
CA ARG A 22 -84.76 -13.23 -9.06
C ARG A 22 -84.11 -11.89 -9.32
N ASP A 23 -84.89 -10.84 -9.56
CA ASP A 23 -84.38 -9.49 -9.82
C ASP A 23 -83.57 -8.96 -8.63
N ASP A 24 -84.05 -9.17 -7.39
CA ASP A 24 -83.34 -8.83 -6.17
C ASP A 24 -82.05 -9.66 -5.98
N ALA A 25 -82.05 -10.93 -6.39
CA ALA A 25 -80.87 -11.78 -6.33
C ALA A 25 -79.82 -11.36 -7.38
N VAL A 26 -80.27 -11.01 -8.59
CA VAL A 26 -79.40 -10.49 -9.66
C VAL A 26 -78.79 -9.16 -9.25
N ALA A 27 -79.59 -8.22 -8.74
CA ALA A 27 -79.08 -6.92 -8.28
C ALA A 27 -78.05 -7.07 -7.15
N ARG A 28 -78.27 -8.03 -6.22
CA ARG A 28 -77.30 -8.35 -5.17
C ARG A 28 -76.01 -8.96 -5.72
N MET A 29 -76.11 -9.84 -6.70
CA MET A 29 -74.96 -10.47 -7.35
C MET A 29 -74.14 -9.44 -8.14
N GLU A 30 -74.78 -8.57 -8.91
CA GLU A 30 -74.13 -7.48 -9.64
C GLU A 30 -73.43 -6.49 -8.69
N ALA A 31 -74.07 -6.13 -7.57
CA ALA A 31 -73.46 -5.27 -6.56
C ALA A 31 -72.24 -5.93 -5.89
N GLU A 32 -72.28 -7.24 -5.62
CA GLU A 32 -71.14 -8.00 -5.10
C GLU A 32 -70.01 -8.14 -6.12
N GLU A 33 -70.33 -8.38 -7.40
CA GLU A 33 -69.34 -8.39 -8.48
C GLU A 33 -68.65 -7.03 -8.63
N GLN A 34 -69.41 -5.93 -8.55
CA GLN A 34 -68.85 -4.58 -8.55
C GLN A 34 -67.92 -4.36 -7.35
N ARG A 35 -68.32 -4.73 -6.13
CA ARG A 35 -67.47 -4.63 -4.93
C ARG A 35 -66.19 -5.43 -5.07
N ARG A 36 -66.26 -6.65 -5.61
CA ARG A 36 -65.08 -7.49 -5.87
C ARG A 36 -64.17 -6.86 -6.91
N GLY A 37 -64.74 -6.29 -7.98
CA GLY A 37 -63.99 -5.57 -9.00
C GLY A 37 -63.26 -4.35 -8.43
N GLU A 38 -63.92 -3.57 -7.59
CA GLU A 38 -63.29 -2.43 -6.91
C GLU A 38 -62.19 -2.85 -5.94
N ALA A 39 -62.41 -3.91 -5.15
CA ALA A 39 -61.41 -4.44 -4.24
C ALA A 39 -60.18 -4.96 -4.98
N ALA A 40 -60.37 -5.67 -6.10
CA ALA A 40 -59.29 -6.13 -6.97
C ALA A 40 -58.50 -4.96 -7.57
N ARG A 41 -59.18 -3.91 -8.04
CA ARG A 41 -58.53 -2.69 -8.55
C ARG A 41 -57.72 -1.97 -7.47
N LYS A 42 -58.27 -1.82 -6.26
CA LYS A 42 -57.55 -1.23 -5.12
C LYS A 42 -56.31 -2.03 -4.76
N ARG A 43 -56.42 -3.36 -4.74
CA ARG A 43 -55.29 -4.26 -4.51
C ARG A 43 -54.21 -4.10 -5.57
N GLN A 44 -54.58 -4.11 -6.85
CA GLN A 44 -53.64 -3.92 -7.96
C GLN A 44 -52.94 -2.56 -7.90
N ALA A 45 -53.66 -1.49 -7.53
CA ALA A 45 -53.08 -0.16 -7.36
C ALA A 45 -52.09 -0.11 -6.19
N ALA A 46 -52.39 -0.81 -5.08
CA ALA A 46 -51.47 -0.93 -3.94
C ALA A 46 -50.22 -1.73 -4.31
N GLU A 47 -50.37 -2.87 -4.99
CA GLU A 47 -49.24 -3.69 -5.48
C GLU A 47 -48.35 -2.89 -6.44
N LYS A 48 -48.93 -2.13 -7.36
CA LYS A 48 -48.18 -1.24 -8.26
C LYS A 48 -47.36 -0.21 -7.47
N ARG A 49 -47.96 0.40 -6.44
CA ARG A 49 -47.28 1.39 -5.60
C ARG A 49 -46.13 0.77 -4.80
N VAL A 50 -46.29 -0.46 -4.31
CA VAL A 50 -45.20 -1.20 -3.63
C VAL A 50 -44.04 -1.40 -4.60
N ASN A 51 -44.30 -1.91 -5.80
CA ASN A 51 -43.25 -2.13 -6.80
C ASN A 51 -42.54 -0.83 -7.21
N GLU A 52 -43.28 0.28 -7.35
CA GLU A 52 -42.70 1.61 -7.60
C GLU A 52 -41.82 2.09 -6.45
N LEU A 53 -42.24 1.85 -5.20
CA LEU A 53 -41.45 2.20 -4.01
C LEU A 53 -40.20 1.33 -3.88
N GLU A 54 -40.31 0.02 -4.11
CA GLU A 54 -39.17 -0.91 -4.11
C GLU A 54 -38.13 -0.51 -5.17
N THR A 55 -38.58 -0.22 -6.39
CA THR A 55 -37.69 0.27 -7.45
C THR A 55 -36.96 1.55 -7.02
N ARG A 56 -37.66 2.46 -6.35
CA ARG A 56 -37.07 3.70 -5.84
C ARG A 56 -36.11 3.47 -4.69
N VAL A 57 -36.37 2.51 -3.81
CA VAL A 57 -35.44 2.11 -2.74
C VAL A 57 -34.15 1.58 -3.36
N THR A 58 -34.24 0.66 -4.31
CA THR A 58 -33.05 0.14 -5.02
C THR A 58 -32.28 1.26 -5.73
N GLU A 59 -32.97 2.18 -6.41
CA GLU A 59 -32.30 3.33 -7.04
C GLU A 59 -31.58 4.23 -6.01
N LEU A 60 -32.22 4.49 -4.85
CA LEU A 60 -31.63 5.29 -3.78
C LEU A 60 -30.45 4.58 -3.12
N GLU A 61 -30.54 3.27 -2.88
CA GLU A 61 -29.44 2.44 -2.39
C GLU A 61 -28.26 2.45 -3.36
N ASP A 62 -28.50 2.32 -4.66
CA ASP A 62 -27.46 2.39 -5.70
C ASP A 62 -26.83 3.80 -5.81
N ARG A 63 -27.59 4.86 -5.56
CA ARG A 63 -27.08 6.23 -5.51
C ARG A 63 -26.26 6.47 -4.25
N LEU A 64 -26.72 5.97 -3.11
CA LEU A 64 -26.00 6.04 -1.84
C LEU A 64 -24.68 5.27 -1.94
N LYS A 65 -24.71 4.03 -2.43
CA LYS A 65 -23.52 3.21 -2.64
C LYS A 65 -22.52 3.89 -3.57
N ARG A 66 -22.98 4.56 -4.62
CA ARG A 66 -22.11 5.36 -5.51
C ARG A 66 -21.49 6.56 -4.82
N ALA A 67 -22.27 7.26 -3.98
CA ALA A 67 -21.77 8.37 -3.18
C ALA A 67 -20.77 7.91 -2.10
N GLU A 68 -21.04 6.79 -1.42
CA GLU A 68 -20.13 6.18 -0.44
C GLU A 68 -18.88 5.58 -1.08
N SER A 69 -18.98 5.03 -2.30
CA SER A 69 -17.80 4.62 -3.09
C SER A 69 -17.00 5.80 -3.62
N THR A 70 -17.53 7.02 -3.50
CA THR A 70 -16.76 8.25 -3.60
C THR A 70 -16.27 8.63 -2.19
N ALA A 71 -15.63 7.67 -1.50
CA ALA A 71 -14.77 8.02 -0.38
C ALA A 71 -13.79 9.09 -0.87
N GLU A 72 -13.49 10.10 -0.06
CA GLU A 72 -12.44 11.05 -0.40
C GLU A 72 -11.19 10.24 -0.76
N PRO A 73 -10.57 10.49 -1.93
CA PRO A 73 -9.46 9.69 -2.38
C PRO A 73 -8.38 9.71 -1.30
N GLU A 74 -7.85 8.52 -0.95
CA GLU A 74 -6.74 8.44 0.00
C GLU A 74 -5.65 9.43 -0.41
N PRO A 75 -5.02 10.13 0.55
CA PRO A 75 -3.99 11.10 0.21
C PRO A 75 -2.87 10.42 -0.58
N GLU A 76 -2.43 11.10 -1.64
CA GLU A 76 -1.32 10.68 -2.51
C GLU A 76 -0.13 11.62 -2.34
N PHE A 77 1.09 11.10 -2.55
CA PHE A 77 2.28 11.92 -2.57
C PHE A 77 2.21 12.93 -3.71
N ARG A 78 2.38 14.22 -3.42
CA ARG A 78 2.42 15.28 -4.44
C ARG A 78 3.54 15.08 -5.45
N ARG A 79 4.64 14.46 -5.02
CA ARG A 79 5.80 14.13 -5.85
C ARG A 79 6.60 13.01 -5.19
N VAL A 80 7.17 12.13 -6.01
CA VAL A 80 8.17 11.14 -5.59
C VAL A 80 9.40 11.32 -6.48
N GLU A 81 10.57 11.42 -5.87
CA GLU A 81 11.84 11.65 -6.57
C GLU A 81 12.97 10.85 -5.91
N THR A 82 13.73 10.12 -6.71
CA THR A 82 14.99 9.51 -6.29
C THR A 82 16.10 10.55 -6.45
N LEU A 83 16.71 10.95 -5.35
CA LEU A 83 17.75 11.96 -5.27
C LEU A 83 19.12 11.28 -5.41
N ARG A 84 19.78 11.58 -6.54
CA ARG A 84 21.18 11.23 -6.78
C ARG A 84 22.13 12.19 -6.05
N PRO A 85 23.43 11.86 -5.91
CA PRO A 85 24.44 12.80 -5.45
C PRO A 85 24.39 14.12 -6.23
N GLY A 86 24.67 15.24 -5.57
CA GLY A 86 24.42 16.61 -6.00
C GLY A 86 23.00 17.09 -5.69
N ARG A 87 21.98 16.39 -6.21
CA ARG A 87 20.57 16.77 -5.99
C ARG A 87 20.14 16.53 -4.55
N ARG A 88 20.62 15.45 -3.94
CA ARG A 88 20.45 15.12 -2.53
C ARG A 88 21.00 16.22 -1.62
N GLU A 89 22.23 16.65 -1.84
CA GLU A 89 22.89 17.74 -1.10
C GLU A 89 22.11 19.04 -1.19
N GLU A 90 21.59 19.37 -2.38
CA GLU A 90 20.77 20.56 -2.59
C GLU A 90 19.46 20.50 -1.78
N VAL A 91 18.80 19.34 -1.71
CA VAL A 91 17.58 19.15 -0.91
C VAL A 91 17.90 19.22 0.59
N ILE A 92 18.97 18.57 1.04
CA ILE A 92 19.43 18.62 2.44
C ILE A 92 19.78 20.07 2.83
N ALA A 93 20.48 20.81 1.96
CA ALA A 93 20.79 22.21 2.18
C ALA A 93 19.53 23.08 2.29
N ARG A 94 18.49 22.79 1.49
CA ARG A 94 17.19 23.48 1.60
C ARG A 94 16.51 23.18 2.94
N LEU A 95 16.48 21.93 3.38
CA LEU A 95 15.90 21.56 4.67
C LEU A 95 16.64 22.27 5.81
N ASN A 96 17.98 22.26 5.79
CA ASN A 96 18.81 22.96 6.77
C ASN A 96 18.68 24.49 6.73
N SER A 97 18.13 25.07 5.65
CA SER A 97 17.93 26.53 5.54
C SER A 97 16.61 27.02 6.14
N VAL A 98 15.74 26.11 6.58
CA VAL A 98 14.47 26.46 7.21
C VAL A 98 14.74 26.81 8.67
N GLU A 99 14.49 28.06 9.01
CA GLU A 99 14.57 28.59 10.37
C GLU A 99 13.16 29.07 10.78
N THR A 100 12.75 28.69 11.99
CA THR A 100 11.45 29.01 12.57
C THR A 100 11.63 29.52 14.01
N ASP A 101 10.55 30.04 14.61
CA ASP A 101 10.52 30.21 16.06
C ASP A 101 10.52 28.84 16.76
N ARG A 102 10.65 28.84 18.09
CA ARG A 102 10.64 27.60 18.88
C ARG A 102 9.41 26.77 18.56
N GLU A 103 9.67 25.48 18.37
CA GLU A 103 8.66 24.48 18.07
C GLU A 103 7.98 24.64 16.70
N GLY A 104 8.62 25.32 15.75
CA GLY A 104 8.06 25.51 14.40
C GLY A 104 8.48 24.45 13.38
N ALA A 105 9.53 23.66 13.64
CA ALA A 105 10.03 22.64 12.71
C ALA A 105 10.02 21.24 13.34
N LEU A 106 9.15 20.35 12.85
CA LEU A 106 9.06 18.94 13.24
C LEU A 106 10.04 18.09 12.44
N SER A 107 10.87 17.33 13.15
CA SER A 107 11.70 16.27 12.58
C SER A 107 11.39 14.95 13.28
N ALA A 108 11.17 13.89 12.53
CA ALA A 108 10.97 12.56 13.09
C ALA A 108 11.58 11.49 12.20
N PHE A 109 12.07 10.40 12.78
CA PHE A 109 12.34 9.17 12.04
C PHE A 109 11.31 8.11 12.43
N VAL A 110 10.62 7.56 11.43
CA VAL A 110 9.64 6.49 11.59
C VAL A 110 10.22 5.24 10.96
N ALA A 111 10.54 4.24 11.79
CA ALA A 111 11.02 2.93 11.37
C ALA A 111 9.91 2.12 10.67
N ASP A 112 10.30 1.06 9.95
CA ASP A 112 9.39 0.20 9.16
C ASP A 112 8.27 -0.43 10.01
N ASP A 113 8.60 -0.85 11.23
CA ASP A 113 7.68 -1.42 12.23
C ASP A 113 7.17 -0.39 13.25
N GLY A 114 7.58 0.88 13.09
CA GLY A 114 7.27 1.95 14.02
C GLY A 114 5.87 2.53 13.83
N ASP A 115 5.22 2.86 14.94
CA ASP A 115 4.02 3.71 14.89
C ASP A 115 4.38 5.15 14.56
N VAL A 116 3.54 5.78 13.73
CA VAL A 116 3.68 7.21 13.42
C VAL A 116 3.47 8.01 14.72
N PRO A 117 4.45 8.84 15.15
CA PRO A 117 4.33 9.61 16.38
C PRO A 117 3.11 10.55 16.39
N ALA A 118 2.55 10.80 17.57
CA ALA A 118 1.39 11.68 17.74
C ALA A 118 1.64 13.09 17.18
N ALA A 119 2.85 13.65 17.37
CA ALA A 119 3.22 14.95 16.82
C ALA A 119 3.19 14.97 15.27
N VAL A 120 3.56 13.86 14.62
CA VAL A 120 3.46 13.73 13.16
C VAL A 120 2.00 13.64 12.71
N HIS A 121 1.16 12.93 13.47
CA HIS A 121 -0.28 12.90 13.25
C HIS A 121 -0.93 14.30 13.40
N GLU A 122 -0.54 15.06 14.42
CA GLU A 122 -1.03 16.41 14.65
C GLU A 122 -0.60 17.38 13.54
N ALA A 123 0.67 17.30 13.10
CA ALA A 123 1.19 18.18 12.05
C ALA A 123 0.62 17.86 10.65
N LEU A 124 0.39 16.59 10.32
CA LEU A 124 -0.01 16.17 8.98
C LEU A 124 -1.49 15.83 8.83
N GLY A 125 -2.22 15.65 9.93
CA GLY A 125 -3.61 15.20 9.92
C GLY A 125 -3.78 13.88 9.16
N GLU A 126 -4.75 13.81 8.25
CA GLU A 126 -5.02 12.62 7.42
C GLU A 126 -3.82 12.17 6.56
N ARG A 127 -2.92 13.10 6.23
CA ARG A 127 -1.71 12.81 5.44
C ARG A 127 -0.65 12.04 6.24
N SER A 128 -0.81 11.85 7.55
CA SER A 128 0.06 10.96 8.33
C SER A 128 0.04 9.51 7.81
N SER A 129 -1.04 9.10 7.13
CA SER A 129 -1.14 7.80 6.45
C SER A 129 -0.08 7.63 5.35
N LEU A 130 0.35 8.73 4.71
CA LEU A 130 1.46 8.74 3.75
C LEU A 130 2.81 8.47 4.41
N VAL A 131 3.02 8.92 5.65
CA VAL A 131 4.24 8.61 6.41
C VAL A 131 4.35 7.12 6.67
N ARG A 132 3.26 6.49 7.13
CA ARG A 132 3.24 5.03 7.35
C ARG A 132 3.55 4.25 6.07
N ARG A 133 3.09 4.72 4.92
CA ARG A 133 3.40 4.12 3.60
C ARG A 133 4.82 4.40 3.11
N ALA A 134 5.50 5.38 3.69
CA ALA A 134 6.85 5.79 3.31
C ALA A 134 7.94 5.21 4.22
N ALA A 135 7.57 4.72 5.41
CA ALA A 135 8.48 4.11 6.38
C ALA A 135 9.29 2.95 5.74
N PRO A 136 10.56 2.74 6.15
CA PRO A 136 11.34 3.59 7.05
C PRO A 136 11.69 4.97 6.43
N THR A 137 11.47 6.06 7.17
CA THR A 137 11.66 7.41 6.60
C THR A 137 11.82 8.52 7.64
N LEU A 138 12.59 9.56 7.28
CA LEU A 138 12.60 10.84 7.98
C LEU A 138 11.41 11.69 7.52
N VAL A 139 10.72 12.33 8.46
CA VAL A 139 9.59 13.23 8.22
C VAL A 139 10.00 14.63 8.63
N TYR A 140 9.75 15.59 7.73
CA TYR A 140 9.94 17.01 7.97
C TYR A 140 8.64 17.76 7.71
N ALA A 141 8.15 18.48 8.71
CA ALA A 141 6.96 19.31 8.59
C ALA A 141 7.13 20.60 9.41
N ASP A 142 6.68 21.75 8.90
CA ASP A 142 6.58 22.96 9.71
C ASP A 142 5.16 23.26 10.18
N ASP A 143 5.05 24.10 11.20
CA ASP A 143 3.81 24.54 11.83
C ASP A 143 2.91 25.38 10.90
N ALA A 144 3.49 26.05 9.90
CA ALA A 144 2.79 26.80 8.88
C ALA A 144 2.35 25.95 7.66
N GLY A 145 2.78 24.69 7.58
CA GLY A 145 2.51 23.77 6.48
C GLY A 145 3.22 24.09 5.17
N LEU A 146 4.31 24.87 5.19
CA LEU A 146 5.06 25.24 3.97
C LEU A 146 5.93 24.06 3.47
N VAL A 147 6.44 23.28 4.39
CA VAL A 147 7.28 22.11 4.23
C VAL A 147 6.51 20.92 4.80
N SER A 148 6.39 19.89 3.98
CA SER A 148 5.82 18.61 4.35
C SER A 148 6.39 17.56 3.41
N CYS A 149 7.34 16.77 3.91
CA CYS A 149 7.96 15.71 3.13
C CYS A 149 8.43 14.54 3.98
N ALA A 150 8.54 13.39 3.33
CA ALA A 150 9.26 12.23 3.80
C ALA A 150 10.53 12.04 2.96
N LEU A 151 11.64 11.73 3.60
CA LEU A 151 12.94 11.52 2.99
C LEU A 151 13.52 10.21 3.53
N ALA A 152 13.56 9.16 2.71
CA ALA A 152 14.16 7.89 3.11
C ALA A 152 15.70 8.01 3.03
N PRO A 153 16.43 7.87 4.16
CA PRO A 153 17.87 7.85 4.17
C PRO A 153 18.42 6.46 3.78
N PRO A 154 19.63 6.38 3.19
CA PRO A 154 20.40 5.13 3.09
C PRO A 154 20.74 4.50 4.44
N LEU A 155 20.98 5.34 5.45
CA LEU A 155 21.32 4.90 6.80
C LEU A 155 20.27 5.39 7.79
N ASP A 156 19.54 4.44 8.36
CA ASP A 156 18.49 4.72 9.32
C ASP A 156 19.06 5.20 10.66
N PRO A 157 18.60 6.35 11.18
CA PRO A 157 18.88 6.75 12.56
C PRO A 157 18.02 5.96 13.56
N GLU A 158 18.36 6.09 14.85
CA GLU A 158 17.44 5.67 15.90
C GLU A 158 16.12 6.47 15.83
N PRO A 159 14.95 5.84 16.06
CA PRO A 159 13.67 6.54 16.05
C PRO A 159 13.64 7.74 17.00
N PHE A 160 13.23 8.89 16.48
CA PHE A 160 13.09 10.12 17.23
C PHE A 160 11.90 10.94 16.72
N CYS A 161 11.44 11.89 17.53
CA CYS A 161 10.41 12.86 17.14
C CYS A 161 10.56 14.11 18.00
N GLU A 162 10.89 15.24 17.37
CA GLU A 162 11.13 16.50 18.07
C GLU A 162 10.71 17.70 17.25
N TRP A 163 10.32 18.75 17.97
CA TRP A 163 10.10 20.07 17.42
C TRP A 163 11.30 20.98 17.77
N GLY A 164 11.75 21.76 16.80
CA GLY A 164 12.88 22.68 16.95
C GLY A 164 12.66 24.02 16.28
N GLU A 165 13.68 24.88 16.34
CA GLU A 165 13.80 26.16 15.59
C GLU A 165 14.26 25.90 14.13
N GLY A 166 14.48 24.64 13.76
CA GLY A 166 14.89 24.17 12.43
C GLY A 166 14.84 22.65 12.36
N PHE A 167 15.00 22.08 11.16
CA PHE A 167 14.99 20.63 10.99
C PHE A 167 16.29 19.97 11.47
N ARG A 168 16.18 18.83 12.16
CA ARG A 168 17.34 17.98 12.46
C ARG A 168 17.65 17.12 11.24
N VAL A 169 18.70 17.47 10.51
CA VAL A 169 19.19 16.71 9.36
C VAL A 169 20.67 16.42 9.55
N GLU A 170 21.04 15.15 9.71
CA GLU A 170 22.45 14.75 9.82
C GLU A 170 22.97 14.21 8.49
N GLY A 171 24.11 14.73 8.04
CA GLY A 171 24.71 14.33 6.76
C GLY A 171 25.14 12.86 6.74
N SER A 172 25.52 12.30 7.89
CA SER A 172 25.91 10.89 8.05
C SER A 172 24.80 9.90 7.69
N TRP A 173 23.54 10.32 7.68
CA TRP A 173 22.42 9.46 7.23
C TRP A 173 22.38 9.28 5.71
N PHE A 174 23.00 10.21 4.97
CA PHE A 174 22.82 10.34 3.52
C PHE A 174 24.09 10.14 2.71
N ARG A 175 25.25 10.16 3.35
CA ARG A 175 26.55 9.99 2.71
C ARG A 175 27.52 9.30 3.65
N PRO A 176 28.54 8.62 3.10
CA PRO A 176 29.59 8.06 3.93
C PRO A 176 30.35 9.19 4.63
N THR A 177 30.69 8.96 5.88
CA THR A 177 31.45 9.88 6.73
C THR A 177 32.46 9.08 7.52
N GLY A 178 33.63 9.67 7.77
CA GLY A 178 34.70 8.94 8.45
C GLY A 178 35.27 7.85 7.55
N ARG A 179 35.69 6.73 8.15
CA ARG A 179 36.32 5.62 7.46
C ARG A 179 35.41 4.39 7.53
N SER A 180 34.91 3.92 6.39
CA SER A 180 33.93 2.83 6.33
C SER A 180 34.25 1.83 5.23
N ALA A 181 33.89 0.56 5.42
CA ALA A 181 33.90 -0.42 4.34
C ALA A 181 32.52 -0.51 3.67
N PHE A 182 32.52 -0.66 2.35
CA PHE A 182 31.33 -0.97 1.57
C PHE A 182 31.61 -2.21 0.73
N ALA A 183 30.78 -3.24 0.88
CA ALA A 183 30.93 -4.52 0.22
C ALA A 183 29.72 -4.85 -0.64
N LEU A 184 29.97 -5.48 -1.78
CA LEU A 184 28.98 -6.12 -2.64
C LEU A 184 29.23 -7.63 -2.59
N ALA A 185 28.20 -8.42 -2.27
CA ALA A 185 28.25 -9.87 -2.27
C ALA A 185 27.13 -10.50 -3.11
N ARG A 186 27.53 -11.32 -4.06
CA ARG A 186 26.65 -12.11 -4.94
C ARG A 186 27.10 -13.56 -4.94
N SER A 187 26.34 -14.43 -5.59
CA SER A 187 26.67 -15.85 -5.64
C SER A 187 27.99 -16.15 -6.36
N ASP A 188 28.43 -15.29 -7.28
CA ASP A 188 29.63 -15.47 -8.11
C ASP A 188 30.68 -14.33 -7.99
N THR A 189 30.32 -13.25 -7.30
CA THR A 189 31.04 -11.99 -7.32
C THR A 189 31.03 -11.36 -5.94
N PHE A 190 32.22 -11.01 -5.46
CA PHE A 190 32.40 -10.25 -4.24
C PHE A 190 33.43 -9.14 -4.43
N ALA A 191 33.13 -7.97 -3.87
CA ALA A 191 34.06 -6.85 -3.80
C ALA A 191 33.84 -6.08 -2.50
N VAL A 192 34.91 -5.59 -1.90
CA VAL A 192 34.84 -4.67 -0.77
C VAL A 192 35.82 -3.54 -0.99
N GLY A 193 35.35 -2.31 -0.78
CA GLY A 193 36.19 -1.12 -0.77
C GLY A 193 36.22 -0.49 0.61
N VAL A 194 37.37 0.05 0.99
CA VAL A 194 37.47 0.96 2.15
C VAL A 194 37.39 2.38 1.64
N TYR A 195 36.56 3.19 2.28
CA TYR A 195 36.25 4.56 1.91
C TYR A 195 36.63 5.53 3.03
N GLU A 196 37.22 6.65 2.67
CA GLU A 196 37.35 7.85 3.52
C GLU A 196 36.40 8.92 2.99
N GLY A 197 35.25 9.09 3.64
CA GLY A 197 34.14 9.82 3.05
C GLY A 197 33.66 9.14 1.77
N ASP A 198 33.64 9.86 0.64
CA ASP A 198 33.21 9.34 -0.66
C ASP A 198 34.37 8.82 -1.54
N GLU A 199 35.61 8.88 -1.06
CA GLU A 199 36.79 8.42 -1.80
C GLU A 199 37.17 6.98 -1.39
N ARG A 200 37.23 6.07 -2.37
CA ARG A 200 37.73 4.71 -2.15
C ARG A 200 39.26 4.73 -2.06
N VAL A 201 39.78 4.30 -0.92
CA VAL A 201 41.23 4.25 -0.62
C VAL A 201 41.81 2.84 -0.71
N ASP A 202 40.98 1.80 -0.65
CA ASP A 202 41.38 0.40 -0.81
C ASP A 202 40.30 -0.42 -1.51
N LEU A 203 40.69 -1.51 -2.17
CA LEU A 203 39.79 -2.41 -2.89
C LEU A 203 40.31 -3.84 -2.85
N GLU A 204 39.46 -4.75 -2.39
CA GLU A 204 39.67 -6.19 -2.46
C GLU A 204 38.50 -6.86 -3.20
N THR A 205 38.79 -7.86 -4.03
CA THR A 205 37.78 -8.52 -4.86
C THR A 205 38.00 -10.02 -4.89
N VAL A 206 36.90 -10.77 -4.83
CA VAL A 206 36.87 -12.23 -5.00
C VAL A 206 35.94 -12.55 -6.17
N ARG A 207 36.39 -13.40 -7.09
CA ARG A 207 35.58 -13.89 -8.21
C ARG A 207 35.70 -15.40 -8.27
N THR A 208 34.56 -16.06 -8.26
CA THR A 208 34.49 -17.52 -8.35
C THR A 208 33.66 -17.88 -9.57
N ASP A 209 34.16 -18.78 -10.41
CA ASP A 209 33.42 -19.28 -11.58
C ASP A 209 32.30 -20.23 -11.12
N VAL A 210 31.23 -19.66 -10.56
CA VAL A 210 30.01 -20.38 -10.19
C VAL A 210 29.22 -20.65 -11.46
N MET A 211 28.81 -21.90 -11.67
CA MET A 211 28.02 -22.24 -12.86
C MET A 211 26.67 -21.51 -12.87
N ASP A 212 26.24 -21.05 -14.05
CA ASP A 212 24.91 -20.45 -14.24
C ASP A 212 23.77 -21.40 -13.89
N GLU A 213 22.63 -20.83 -13.50
CA GLU A 213 21.41 -21.58 -13.25
C GLU A 213 20.87 -22.17 -14.58
N HIS A 214 20.69 -23.49 -14.64
CA HIS A 214 20.27 -24.17 -15.86
C HIS A 214 18.76 -24.52 -15.81
N ASP A 215 17.96 -23.82 -16.60
CA ASP A 215 16.50 -24.04 -16.77
C ASP A 215 16.10 -25.38 -17.43
N LYS A 216 17.04 -26.27 -17.75
CA LYS A 216 16.73 -27.50 -18.51
C LYS A 216 16.59 -28.70 -17.59
N GLY A 217 15.35 -29.00 -17.23
CA GLY A 217 14.95 -30.15 -16.41
C GLY A 217 15.44 -31.50 -16.95
N GLY A 218 16.19 -32.23 -16.15
CA GLY A 218 16.70 -33.56 -16.50
C GLY A 218 17.38 -34.28 -15.32
N PHE A 219 17.61 -35.58 -15.47
CA PHE A 219 18.18 -36.45 -14.41
C PHE A 219 19.58 -36.02 -13.89
N SER A 220 20.26 -35.10 -14.57
CA SER A 220 21.54 -34.53 -14.13
C SER A 220 21.39 -33.24 -13.32
N GLN A 221 20.19 -32.64 -13.25
CA GLN A 221 19.94 -31.34 -12.63
C GLN A 221 20.33 -31.31 -11.15
N ALA A 222 19.87 -32.28 -10.36
CA ALA A 222 20.17 -32.34 -8.93
C ALA A 222 21.67 -32.52 -8.61
N ARG A 223 22.49 -33.01 -9.55
CA ARG A 223 23.95 -33.06 -9.38
C ARG A 223 24.60 -31.71 -9.69
N TYR A 224 24.09 -30.98 -10.68
CA TYR A 224 24.57 -29.64 -11.02
C TYR A 224 24.21 -28.64 -9.93
N GLU A 225 22.98 -28.67 -9.43
CA GLU A 225 22.53 -27.82 -8.30
C GLU A 225 23.43 -28.03 -7.08
N ARG A 226 23.69 -29.27 -6.66
CA ARG A 226 24.60 -29.54 -5.53
C ARG A 226 26.03 -29.08 -5.76
N LEU A 227 26.54 -29.18 -6.99
CA LEU A 227 27.89 -28.71 -7.30
C LEU A 227 27.92 -27.18 -7.24
N ARG A 228 26.91 -26.52 -7.80
CA ARG A 228 26.76 -25.06 -7.75
C ARG A 228 26.63 -24.55 -6.32
N ASP A 229 25.81 -25.18 -5.49
CA ASP A 229 25.66 -24.84 -4.07
C ASP A 229 27.01 -24.92 -3.34
N GLY A 230 27.79 -25.98 -3.60
CA GLY A 230 29.14 -26.10 -3.05
C GLY A 230 30.09 -25.00 -3.51
N GLN A 231 30.03 -24.60 -4.78
CA GLN A 231 30.83 -23.46 -5.28
C GLN A 231 30.42 -22.13 -4.63
N ILE A 232 29.12 -21.94 -4.37
CA ILE A 232 28.62 -20.76 -3.66
C ILE A 232 29.09 -20.79 -2.20
N ASP A 233 29.08 -21.96 -1.56
CA ASP A 233 29.59 -22.11 -0.19
C ASP A 233 31.07 -21.73 -0.08
N ASP A 234 31.90 -22.23 -1.00
CA ASP A 234 33.32 -21.87 -1.07
C ASP A 234 33.49 -20.35 -1.31
N HIS A 235 32.70 -19.76 -2.21
CA HIS A 235 32.74 -18.31 -2.48
C HIS A 235 32.36 -17.47 -1.25
N VAL A 236 31.34 -17.89 -0.50
CA VAL A 236 30.90 -17.22 0.72
C VAL A 236 31.95 -17.36 1.83
N GLU A 237 32.59 -18.51 1.97
CA GLU A 237 33.67 -18.71 2.94
C GLU A 237 34.87 -17.78 2.64
N GLU A 238 35.28 -17.70 1.38
CA GLU A 238 36.34 -16.78 0.95
C GLU A 238 35.96 -15.31 1.20
N SER A 239 34.74 -14.92 0.83
CA SER A 239 34.21 -13.57 1.07
C SER A 239 34.15 -13.23 2.57
N SER A 240 33.76 -14.19 3.42
CA SER A 240 33.72 -14.00 4.87
C SER A 240 35.12 -13.81 5.47
N THR A 241 36.13 -14.47 4.89
CA THR A 241 37.53 -14.30 5.31
C THR A 241 38.03 -12.90 5.01
N VAL A 242 37.65 -12.34 3.86
CA VAL A 242 37.98 -10.95 3.50
C VAL A 242 37.29 -9.97 4.46
N LEU A 243 35.99 -10.15 4.71
CA LEU A 243 35.25 -9.29 5.65
C LEU A 243 35.81 -9.35 7.08
N ALA A 244 36.19 -10.54 7.55
CA ALA A 244 36.83 -10.73 8.86
C ALA A 244 38.23 -10.12 8.95
N GLY A 245 38.88 -9.88 7.81
CA GLY A 245 40.20 -9.26 7.71
C GLY A 245 40.17 -7.74 7.58
N LEU A 246 38.99 -7.12 7.57
CA LEU A 246 38.86 -5.66 7.48
C LEU A 246 39.50 -4.95 8.69
N PRO A 247 39.97 -3.70 8.52
CA PRO A 247 40.55 -2.95 9.63
C PRO A 247 39.59 -2.77 10.81
N ASP A 248 40.09 -2.97 12.03
CA ASP A 248 39.32 -2.80 13.26
C ASP A 248 38.94 -1.33 13.56
N ASP A 249 39.53 -0.36 12.84
CA ASP A 249 39.32 1.08 13.03
C ASP A 249 38.24 1.67 12.12
N LEU A 250 37.47 0.84 11.41
CA LEU A 250 36.35 1.28 10.61
C LEU A 250 35.18 1.74 11.50
N ASP A 251 34.57 2.85 11.12
CA ASP A 251 33.36 3.39 11.76
C ASP A 251 32.12 2.52 11.43
N ARG A 252 32.13 1.86 10.27
CA ARG A 252 31.03 1.05 9.76
C ARG A 252 31.43 0.10 8.63
N VAL A 253 30.74 -1.04 8.55
CA VAL A 253 30.72 -1.95 7.40
C VAL A 253 29.30 -2.03 6.82
N VAL A 254 29.14 -1.67 5.55
CA VAL A 254 27.89 -1.81 4.79
C VAL A 254 28.05 -2.96 3.80
N LEU A 255 27.11 -3.89 3.77
CA LEU A 255 27.10 -5.04 2.87
C LEU A 255 25.82 -5.07 2.03
N VAL A 256 25.96 -5.00 0.73
CA VAL A 256 24.83 -5.08 -0.21
C VAL A 256 24.98 -6.26 -1.16
N GLY A 257 23.88 -6.65 -1.83
CA GLY A 257 23.94 -7.62 -2.93
C GLY A 257 22.75 -8.58 -2.96
N GLU A 258 23.00 -9.84 -3.32
CA GLU A 258 21.94 -10.84 -3.43
C GLU A 258 21.43 -11.23 -2.05
N HIS A 259 20.12 -11.09 -1.81
CA HIS A 259 19.50 -11.34 -0.50
C HIS A 259 19.95 -12.65 0.17
N ALA A 260 20.03 -13.75 -0.60
CA ALA A 260 20.44 -15.05 -0.08
C ALA A 260 21.92 -15.08 0.38
N ILE A 261 22.79 -14.32 -0.27
CA ILE A 261 24.22 -14.24 0.05
C ILE A 261 24.49 -13.24 1.17
N VAL A 262 23.86 -12.07 1.10
CA VAL A 262 23.90 -11.06 2.16
C VAL A 262 23.44 -11.66 3.49
N GLY A 263 22.35 -12.44 3.50
CA GLY A 263 21.88 -13.11 4.71
C GLY A 263 22.88 -14.11 5.32
N ARG A 264 23.83 -14.64 4.55
CA ARG A 264 24.89 -15.55 5.04
C ARG A 264 26.11 -14.81 5.59
N LEU A 265 26.28 -13.54 5.22
CA LEU A 265 27.42 -12.69 5.58
C LEU A 265 27.02 -11.54 6.51
N ALA A 266 25.74 -11.44 6.89
CA ALA A 266 25.19 -10.33 7.67
C ALA A 266 25.90 -10.10 9.01
N ASP A 267 26.44 -11.16 9.64
CA ASP A 267 27.16 -11.07 10.92
C ASP A 267 28.46 -10.26 10.84
N TYR A 268 28.97 -9.98 9.63
CA TYR A 268 30.16 -9.16 9.39
C TYR A 268 29.85 -7.69 9.04
N ALA A 269 28.57 -7.30 9.00
CA ALA A 269 28.16 -5.98 8.57
C ALA A 269 27.25 -5.31 9.61
N ASP A 270 27.38 -4.00 9.75
CA ASP A 270 26.49 -3.20 10.59
C ASP A 270 25.18 -2.88 9.87
N VAL A 271 25.23 -2.79 8.53
CA VAL A 271 24.10 -2.46 7.68
C VAL A 271 24.09 -3.39 6.48
N THR A 272 22.92 -3.93 6.18
CA THR A 272 22.72 -4.80 5.01
C THR A 272 21.60 -4.27 4.12
N ASP A 273 21.74 -4.45 2.81
CA ASP A 273 20.69 -4.14 1.83
C ASP A 273 20.79 -5.03 0.58
N VAL A 274 19.77 -4.99 -0.27
CA VAL A 274 19.76 -5.70 -1.55
C VAL A 274 20.34 -4.82 -2.65
N SER A 275 21.11 -5.39 -3.56
CA SER A 275 21.56 -4.71 -4.78
C SER A 275 21.52 -5.65 -5.98
N ASP A 276 21.07 -5.10 -7.11
CA ASP A 276 21.03 -5.78 -8.40
C ASP A 276 22.30 -5.51 -9.25
N ALA A 277 23.28 -4.76 -8.74
CA ALA A 277 24.50 -4.41 -9.47
C ALA A 277 25.30 -5.66 -9.90
N THR A 278 25.63 -5.75 -11.20
CA THR A 278 26.26 -6.94 -11.81
C THR A 278 27.53 -6.58 -12.57
N GLY A 279 28.31 -7.59 -12.96
CA GLY A 279 29.43 -7.43 -13.88
C GLY A 279 30.78 -7.62 -13.19
N ALA A 280 31.75 -6.74 -13.49
CA ALA A 280 33.05 -6.82 -12.85
C ALA A 280 32.99 -6.35 -11.38
N PRO A 281 33.65 -7.03 -10.42
CA PRO A 281 33.50 -6.75 -9.00
C PRO A 281 33.72 -5.27 -8.69
N GLU A 282 34.77 -4.67 -9.26
CA GLU A 282 35.02 -3.23 -9.10
C GLU A 282 33.88 -2.37 -9.67
N THR A 283 33.43 -2.65 -10.90
CA THR A 283 32.37 -1.88 -11.56
C THR A 283 31.01 -2.06 -10.87
N ALA A 284 30.70 -3.29 -10.44
CA ALA A 284 29.49 -3.64 -9.74
C ALA A 284 29.49 -3.01 -8.35
N LEU A 285 30.64 -2.97 -7.66
CA LEU A 285 30.81 -2.24 -6.40
C LEU A 285 30.56 -0.74 -6.58
N ASP A 286 31.11 -0.13 -7.63
CA ASP A 286 30.90 1.30 -7.93
C ASP A 286 29.42 1.62 -8.20
N GLU A 287 28.75 0.76 -8.96
CA GLU A 287 27.31 0.87 -9.23
C GLU A 287 26.48 0.72 -7.95
N ALA A 288 26.74 -0.34 -7.17
CA ALA A 288 26.07 -0.60 -5.92
C ALA A 288 26.27 0.54 -4.90
N PHE A 289 27.48 1.07 -4.81
CA PHE A 289 27.79 2.22 -3.96
C PHE A 289 27.00 3.46 -4.39
N ALA A 290 26.99 3.77 -5.69
CA ALA A 290 26.27 4.93 -6.21
C ALA A 290 24.74 4.80 -6.04
N GLU A 291 24.19 3.60 -6.12
CA GLU A 291 22.77 3.30 -5.91
C GLU A 291 22.38 3.37 -4.43
N PHE A 292 23.13 2.70 -3.56
CA PHE A 292 22.87 2.64 -2.11
C PHE A 292 22.77 4.04 -1.51
N TRP A 293 23.67 4.93 -1.89
CA TRP A 293 23.67 6.30 -1.35
C TRP A 293 22.57 7.20 -1.95
N THR A 294 21.69 6.73 -2.82
CA THR A 294 20.54 7.54 -3.25
C THR A 294 19.51 7.69 -2.13
N ALA A 295 18.77 8.82 -2.12
CA ALA A 295 17.72 9.05 -1.13
C ALA A 295 16.37 9.22 -1.82
N ARG A 296 15.28 8.75 -1.21
CA ARG A 296 13.94 8.87 -1.81
C ARG A 296 13.12 9.97 -1.14
N LEU A 297 12.92 11.06 -1.85
CA LEU A 297 12.06 12.17 -1.45
C LEU A 297 10.61 11.92 -1.87
N ARG A 298 9.70 12.14 -0.93
CA ARG A 298 8.26 12.07 -1.14
C ARG A 298 7.63 13.34 -0.56
N LEU A 299 6.99 14.14 -1.39
CA LEU A 299 6.26 15.33 -0.93
C LEU A 299 4.87 14.91 -0.46
N ILE A 300 4.54 15.28 0.77
CA ILE A 300 3.28 14.97 1.46
C ILE A 300 2.28 16.09 1.20
#